data_AF-A0A774N1D9-F1
#
_entry.id   AF-A0A774N1D9-F1
#
_cell.length_a   1.000
_cell.length_b   1.000
_cell.length_c   1.000
_cell.angle_alpha   90.00
_cell.angle_beta   90.00
_cell.angle_gamma   90.00
#
_symmetry.space_group_name_H-M   'P 1'
#
loop_
_entity.id
_entity.type
_entity.pdbx_description
1 polymer ?
#
loop_
_entity_poly.entity_id
_entity_poly.type
_entity_poly.pdbx_seq_one_letter_code
_entity_poly.pdbx_strand_id
1 'polypeptide(L)'
;WRFLDEKGQQPNPEFVLNFPEYQGASILLARENFGCGSSREHAPWALTDYGFKVVIAPSFADIFYGNSFNNQLLPVTLSDAQVDELFALVKANPGIKFEVDLEAQVVKAGDKT
;
A
#
# COMPACT_ATOMS: atom_id res chain seq x y z
N TRP A 1 -2.68 -8.59 -13.61
CA TRP A 1 -2.70 -9.00 -12.19
C TRP A 1 -4.11 -8.91 -11.64
N ARG A 2 -4.68 -7.70 -11.55
CA ARG A 2 -6.02 -7.46 -10.99
C ARG A 2 -7.18 -8.02 -11.82
N PHE A 3 -7.05 -8.11 -13.14
CA PHE A 3 -8.10 -8.58 -14.05
C PHE A 3 -7.60 -9.75 -14.90
N LEU A 4 -8.52 -10.65 -15.26
CA LEU A 4 -8.29 -11.81 -16.15
C LEU A 4 -8.48 -11.44 -17.62
N ASP A 5 -9.12 -10.31 -17.91
CA ASP A 5 -9.39 -9.81 -19.25
C ASP A 5 -8.71 -8.45 -19.51
N GLU A 6 -8.57 -8.10 -20.80
CA GLU A 6 -7.95 -6.84 -21.22
C GLU A 6 -8.86 -5.63 -20.98
N LYS A 7 -10.18 -5.85 -20.90
CA LYS A 7 -11.18 -4.79 -20.71
C LYS A 7 -11.33 -4.36 -19.24
N GLY A 8 -10.72 -5.08 -18.30
CA GLY A 8 -10.81 -4.79 -16.87
C GLY A 8 -12.19 -5.08 -16.27
N GLN A 9 -12.94 -6.02 -16.85
CA GLN A 9 -14.31 -6.35 -16.44
C GLN A 9 -14.38 -7.65 -15.65
N GLN A 10 -13.34 -8.49 -15.70
CA GLN A 10 -13.29 -9.77 -14.99
C GLN A 10 -12.21 -9.71 -13.91
N PRO A 11 -12.57 -9.40 -12.64
CA PRO A 11 -11.61 -9.39 -11.54
C PRO A 11 -10.96 -10.76 -11.36
N ASN A 12 -9.64 -10.76 -11.20
CA ASN A 12 -8.89 -11.96 -10.84
C ASN A 12 -9.13 -12.30 -9.37
N PRO A 13 -9.76 -13.45 -9.04
CA PRO A 13 -10.05 -13.83 -7.66
C PRO A 13 -8.79 -14.18 -6.86
N GLU A 14 -7.63 -14.36 -7.48
CA GLU A 14 -6.35 -14.62 -6.80
C GLU A 14 -5.58 -13.33 -6.45
N PHE A 15 -6.03 -12.18 -6.93
CA PHE A 15 -5.37 -10.91 -6.64
C PHE A 15 -5.87 -10.34 -5.32
N VAL A 16 -4.94 -10.11 -4.38
CA VAL A 16 -5.24 -9.72 -2.98
C VAL A 16 -6.22 -8.56 -2.85
N LEU A 17 -6.13 -7.52 -3.68
CA LEU A 17 -7.03 -6.35 -3.59
C LEU A 17 -8.47 -6.64 -4.05
N ASN A 18 -8.73 -7.80 -4.66
CA ASN A 18 -10.07 -8.25 -5.00
C ASN A 18 -10.67 -9.15 -3.91
N PHE A 19 -9.93 -9.50 -2.85
CA PHE A 19 -10.50 -10.30 -1.77
C PHE A 19 -11.53 -9.48 -0.97
N PRO A 20 -12.63 -10.09 -0.50
CA PRO A 20 -13.68 -9.38 0.26
C PRO A 20 -13.18 -8.67 1.52
N GLU A 21 -12.24 -9.28 2.25
CA GLU A 21 -11.67 -8.75 3.50
C GLU A 21 -10.81 -7.50 3.33
N TYR A 22 -10.36 -7.20 2.11
CA TYR A 22 -9.54 -6.03 1.79
C TYR A 22 -10.32 -4.97 0.98
N GLN A 23 -11.64 -5.13 0.85
CA GLN A 23 -12.47 -4.12 0.20
C GLN A 23 -12.43 -2.79 0.96
N GLY A 24 -12.19 -1.70 0.23
CA GLY A 24 -12.04 -0.37 0.81
C GLY A 24 -10.71 -0.14 1.54
N ALA A 25 -9.71 -1.02 1.37
CA ALA A 25 -8.38 -0.80 1.91
C ALA A 25 -7.79 0.54 1.44
N SER A 26 -7.33 1.36 2.38
CA SER A 26 -6.72 2.66 2.12
C SER A 26 -5.23 2.70 2.46
N ILE A 27 -4.65 1.60 2.95
CA ILE A 27 -3.24 1.46 3.31
C ILE A 27 -2.69 0.25 2.57
N LEU A 28 -1.59 0.43 1.85
CA LEU A 28 -0.91 -0.62 1.08
C LEU A 28 0.38 -1.03 1.79
N LEU A 29 0.52 -2.30 2.16
CA LEU A 29 1.81 -2.88 2.54
C LEU A 29 2.53 -3.38 1.29
N ALA A 30 3.79 -2.97 1.12
CA ALA A 30 4.62 -3.32 -0.02
C ALA A 30 6.03 -3.75 0.41
N ARG A 31 6.86 -4.09 -0.58
CA ARG A 31 8.25 -4.53 -0.39
C ARG A 31 9.21 -3.47 -0.89
N GLU A 32 10.51 -3.75 -0.73
CA GLU A 32 11.60 -2.85 -1.10
C GLU A 32 11.45 -2.32 -2.53
N ASN A 33 12.02 -1.14 -2.75
CA ASN A 33 12.09 -0.48 -4.04
C ASN A 33 10.70 -0.29 -4.70
N PHE A 34 9.69 0.05 -3.90
CA PHE A 34 8.34 0.26 -4.40
C PHE A 34 8.30 1.48 -5.32
N GLY A 35 7.57 1.35 -6.44
CA GLY A 35 7.49 2.39 -7.46
C GLY A 35 8.73 2.51 -8.34
N CYS A 36 9.60 1.49 -8.36
CA CYS A 36 10.76 1.48 -9.23
C CYS A 36 10.42 1.46 -10.72
N GLY A 37 11.33 2.01 -11.53
CA GLY A 37 11.22 2.07 -12.98
C GLY A 37 11.29 3.49 -13.52
N SER A 38 10.71 3.68 -14.71
CA SER A 38 10.66 4.98 -15.36
C SER A 38 9.76 5.96 -14.59
N SER A 39 10.11 7.24 -14.66
CA SER A 39 9.26 8.32 -14.12
C SER A 39 7.88 8.25 -14.77
N ARG A 40 6.88 7.95 -13.95
CA ARG A 40 5.46 7.87 -14.34
C ARG A 40 4.63 8.49 -13.24
N GLU A 41 4.34 9.77 -13.36
CA GLU A 41 3.50 10.51 -12.41
C GLU A 41 2.10 9.91 -12.26
N HIS A 42 1.63 9.18 -13.28
CA HIS A 42 0.37 8.47 -13.25
C HIS A 42 0.34 7.31 -12.24
N ALA A 43 1.49 6.82 -11.75
CA ALA A 43 1.54 5.70 -10.81
C ALA A 43 0.97 6.09 -9.43
N PRO A 44 1.42 7.19 -8.79
CA PRO A 44 0.73 7.74 -7.61
C PRO A 44 -0.76 8.01 -7.85
N TRP A 45 -1.14 8.57 -9.01
CA TRP A 45 -2.55 8.85 -9.34
C TRP A 45 -3.40 7.59 -9.33
N ALA A 46 -2.91 6.50 -9.95
CA ALA A 46 -3.65 5.25 -9.97
C ALA A 46 -3.87 4.68 -8.55
N LEU A 47 -2.93 4.90 -7.63
CA LEU A 47 -3.07 4.47 -6.23
C LEU A 47 -4.08 5.34 -5.48
N THR A 48 -4.03 6.66 -5.66
CA THR A 48 -4.93 7.59 -4.99
C THR A 48 -6.36 7.50 -5.53
N ASP A 49 -6.52 7.33 -6.84
CA ASP A 49 -7.81 7.11 -7.51
C ASP A 49 -8.44 5.78 -7.08
N TYR A 50 -7.63 4.77 -6.79
CA TYR A 50 -8.11 3.53 -6.17
C TYR A 50 -8.66 3.78 -4.76
N GLY A 51 -8.10 4.76 -4.04
CA GLY A 51 -8.45 5.11 -2.66
C GLY A 51 -7.33 4.89 -1.64
N PHE A 52 -6.10 4.56 -2.08
CA PHE A 52 -4.96 4.48 -1.17
C PHE A 52 -4.53 5.87 -0.70
N LYS A 53 -4.29 5.97 0.60
CA LYS A 53 -3.80 7.18 1.27
C LYS A 53 -2.36 7.01 1.77
N VAL A 54 -1.98 5.78 2.09
CA VAL A 54 -0.66 5.44 2.62
C VAL A 54 -0.11 4.21 1.92
N VAL A 55 1.20 4.24 1.61
CA VAL A 55 1.97 3.04 1.23
C VAL A 55 3.06 2.86 2.27
N ILE A 56 3.20 1.65 2.81
CA ILE A 56 4.24 1.28 3.78
C ILE A 56 5.18 0.29 3.11
N ALA A 57 6.47 0.61 3.06
CA ALA A 57 7.49 -0.24 2.45
C ALA A 57 8.87 -0.04 3.10
N PRO A 58 9.83 -0.97 2.90
CA PRO A 58 11.22 -0.76 3.33
C PRO A 58 11.95 0.36 2.60
N SER A 59 11.59 0.58 1.33
CA SER A 59 12.18 1.62 0.50
C SER A 59 11.30 1.94 -0.71
N PHE A 60 11.47 3.14 -1.25
CA PHE A 60 10.76 3.65 -2.41
C PHE A 60 11.78 4.13 -3.44
N ALA A 61 11.43 4.07 -4.72
CA ALA A 61 12.23 4.73 -5.75
C ALA A 61 12.11 6.26 -5.63
N ASP A 62 13.23 6.98 -5.71
CA ASP A 62 13.32 8.42 -5.42
C ASP A 62 12.27 9.27 -6.15
N ILE A 63 12.07 9.00 -7.45
CA ILE A 63 11.09 9.72 -8.28
C ILE A 63 9.66 9.45 -7.81
N PHE A 64 9.32 8.19 -7.54
CA PHE A 64 8.00 7.82 -7.04
C PHE A 64 7.75 8.45 -5.67
N TYR A 65 8.74 8.43 -4.79
CA TYR A 65 8.69 9.02 -3.46
C TYR A 65 8.38 10.52 -3.54
N GLY A 66 9.11 11.28 -4.35
CA GLY A 66 8.84 12.70 -4.58
C GLY A 66 7.46 12.97 -5.15
N ASN A 67 7.03 12.19 -6.15
CA ASN A 67 5.72 12.35 -6.78
C ASN A 67 4.55 11.99 -5.86
N SER A 68 4.76 11.14 -4.84
CA SER A 68 3.69 10.71 -3.94
C SER A 68 3.12 11.89 -3.13
N PHE A 69 3.98 12.77 -2.62
CA PHE A 69 3.55 13.93 -1.84
C PHE A 69 2.73 14.94 -2.63
N ASN A 70 3.09 15.16 -3.90
CA ASN A 70 2.33 16.02 -4.80
C ASN A 70 0.91 15.50 -5.07
N ASN A 71 0.66 14.23 -4.76
CA ASN A 71 -0.60 13.54 -5.01
C ASN A 71 -1.31 13.08 -3.73
N GLN A 72 -0.96 13.64 -2.57
CA GLN A 72 -1.61 13.30 -1.29
C GLN A 72 -1.50 11.81 -0.92
N LEU A 73 -0.47 11.13 -1.43
CA LEU A 73 -0.11 9.76 -1.06
C LEU A 73 1.06 9.82 -0.08
N LEU A 74 0.89 9.24 1.11
CA LEU A 74 1.93 9.20 2.14
C LEU A 74 2.78 7.93 2.01
N PRO A 75 4.03 8.00 1.54
CA PRO A 75 4.98 6.91 1.69
C PRO A 75 5.50 6.86 3.13
N VAL A 76 5.44 5.69 3.76
CA VAL A 76 5.98 5.41 5.09
C VAL A 76 7.08 4.38 4.97
N THR A 77 8.27 4.76 5.40
CA THR A 77 9.44 3.87 5.40
C THR A 77 9.59 3.22 6.77
N LEU A 78 9.57 1.88 6.80
CA LEU A 78 9.87 1.07 8.00
C LEU A 78 11.03 0.13 7.68
N SER A 79 11.66 -0.49 8.68
CA SER A 79 12.66 -1.55 8.41
C SER A 79 12.02 -2.81 7.82
N ASP A 80 12.79 -3.62 7.08
CA ASP A 80 12.32 -4.91 6.56
C ASP A 80 11.69 -5.79 7.64
N ALA A 81 12.31 -5.85 8.82
CA ALA A 81 11.82 -6.63 9.95
C ALA A 81 10.44 -6.15 10.44
N GLN A 82 10.22 -4.83 10.51
CA GLN A 82 8.92 -4.27 10.86
C GLN A 82 7.87 -4.57 9.78
N VAL A 83 8.24 -4.43 8.50
CA VAL A 83 7.32 -4.73 7.40
C VAL A 83 6.95 -6.21 7.37
N ASP A 84 7.90 -7.13 7.58
CA ASP A 84 7.65 -8.57 7.70
C ASP A 84 6.70 -8.90 8.85
N GLU A 85 6.88 -8.24 9.99
CA GLU A 85 5.99 -8.40 11.13
C GLU A 85 4.56 -7.93 10.81
N LEU A 86 4.40 -6.81 10.10
CA LEU A 86 3.10 -6.33 9.64
C LEU A 86 2.45 -7.30 8.65
N PHE A 87 3.22 -7.89 7.71
CA PHE A 87 2.70 -8.92 6.81
C PHE A 87 2.23 -10.17 7.57
N ALA A 88 3.01 -10.63 8.56
CA ALA A 88 2.60 -11.75 9.41
C ALA A 88 1.32 -11.43 10.19
N LEU A 89 1.19 -10.21 10.71
CA LEU A 89 0.03 -9.76 11.48
C LEU A 89 -1.23 -9.71 10.61
N VAL A 90 -1.15 -9.15 9.40
CA VAL A 90 -2.28 -9.13 8.44
C VAL A 90 -2.68 -10.54 8.03
N LYS A 91 -1.70 -11.42 7.78
CA LYS A 91 -1.98 -12.81 7.42
C LYS A 91 -2.68 -13.57 8.55
N ALA A 92 -2.31 -13.31 9.80
CA ALA A 92 -2.94 -13.91 10.98
C ALA A 92 -4.32 -13.29 11.29
N ASN A 93 -4.54 -12.03 10.90
CA ASN A 93 -5.76 -11.27 11.19
C ASN A 93 -6.27 -10.53 9.94
N PRO A 94 -6.91 -11.24 8.99
CA PRO A 94 -7.47 -10.62 7.79
C PRO A 94 -8.45 -9.50 8.15
N GLY A 95 -8.28 -8.33 7.51
CA GLY A 95 -9.10 -7.14 7.80
C GLY A 95 -8.71 -6.35 9.06
N ILE A 96 -7.56 -6.65 9.69
CA ILE A 96 -7.02 -5.82 10.78
C ILE A 96 -6.89 -4.35 10.35
N LYS A 97 -7.25 -3.44 11.26
CA LYS A 97 -7.21 -2.00 11.00
C LYS A 97 -5.85 -1.43 11.33
N PHE A 98 -5.41 -0.52 10.47
CA PHE A 98 -4.22 0.28 10.67
C PHE A 98 -4.61 1.73 10.92
N GLU A 99 -3.85 2.40 11.77
CA GLU A 99 -3.91 3.84 12.01
C GLU A 99 -2.53 4.42 11.72
N VAL A 100 -2.48 5.54 11.00
CA VAL A 100 -1.24 6.26 10.73
C VAL A 100 -1.42 7.67 11.26
N ASP A 101 -0.62 8.00 12.28
CA ASP A 101 -0.56 9.32 12.86
C ASP A 101 0.70 10.02 12.32
N LEU A 102 0.47 11.00 11.44
CA LEU A 102 1.56 11.74 10.79
C LEU A 102 2.26 12.72 11.76
N GLU A 103 1.52 13.29 12.72
CA GLU A 103 2.08 14.23 13.69
C GLU A 103 2.96 13.50 14.70
N ALA A 104 2.49 12.36 15.20
CA ALA A 104 3.27 11.50 16.10
C ALA A 104 4.31 10.65 15.37
N GLN A 105 4.23 10.54 14.04
CA GLN A 105 5.04 9.64 13.21
C GLN A 105 4.93 8.17 13.63
N VAL A 106 3.70 7.70 13.83
CA VAL A 106 3.40 6.37 14.37
C VAL A 106 2.46 5.61 13.43
N VAL A 107 2.74 4.32 13.24
CA VAL A 107 1.84 3.36 12.58
C VAL A 107 1.37 2.36 13.62
N LYS A 108 0.05 2.26 13.83
CA LYS A 108 -0.55 1.24 14.68
C LYS A 108 -1.27 0.20 13.82
N ALA A 109 -1.18 -1.06 14.21
CA ALA A 109 -1.90 -2.17 13.61
C ALA A 109 -2.63 -2.95 14.71
N GLY A 110 -3.94 -2.72 14.84
CA GLY A 110 -4.70 -3.14 16.03
C GLY A 110 -4.14 -2.49 17.30
N ASP A 111 -3.87 -3.30 18.33
CA ASP A 111 -3.29 -2.82 19.61
C ASP A 111 -1.75 -2.65 19.56
N LYS A 112 -1.12 -2.97 18.42
CA LYS A 112 0.33 -2.87 18.25
C LYS A 112 0.71 -1.49 17.71
N THR A 113 1.71 -0.88 18.32
CA THR A 113 2.33 0.38 17.90
C THR A 113 3.73 0.13 17.36
#